data_AF-A0A6B2LBA1-F1
#
_entry.id   AF-A0A6B2LBA1-F1
#
_cell.length_a   1.000
_cell.length_b   1.000
_cell.length_c   1.000
_cell.angle_alpha   90.00
_cell.angle_beta   90.00
_cell.angle_gamma   90.00
#
_symmetry.space_group_name_H-M   'P 1'
#
loop_
_entity.id
_entity.type
_entity.pdbx_description
1 polymer ?
#
loop_
_entity_poly.entity_id
_entity_poly.type
_entity_poly.pdbx_seq_one_letter_code
_entity_poly.pdbx_strand_id
1 'polypeptide(L)'
;MNYLRAFLRKDERSERALEVTKEAIALNPANYTAWHYRRVILDALKADYQAELAYVTQMAMDNPKNYQIWHHRQVVVERLGDASKELEFVGEILEEDAKNYHAWSHRQWVIRKWGLWENELAYCEKLLSLDIRNNSAWNQRYFVAAHEGLSKEVISREIDFAISKISRTPNNESAWNYLLGVIKNHKLSEFPIIQTFCQEKATLWVACPHVLSTLVECYEESQETDKLKQAVEHCEKLITNLDQMHHKYWVWRKAELLKQIKE
;
A
#
# COMPACT_ATOMS: atom_id res chain seq x y z
N MET A 1 -0.39 34.06 -15.88
CA MET A 1 1.05 33.67 -15.95
C MET A 1 2.05 34.83 -16.07
N ASN A 2 1.79 35.89 -16.86
CA ASN A 2 2.76 37.01 -16.98
C ASN A 2 2.99 37.78 -15.67
N TYR A 3 1.92 38.01 -14.89
CA TYR A 3 2.03 38.60 -13.55
C TYR A 3 2.86 37.75 -12.60
N LEU A 4 2.60 36.44 -12.50
CA LEU A 4 3.39 35.51 -11.67
C LEU A 4 4.90 35.64 -11.97
N ARG A 5 5.27 35.69 -13.26
CA ARG A 5 6.68 35.88 -13.68
C ARG A 5 7.24 37.24 -13.23
N ALA A 6 6.44 38.30 -13.29
CA ALA A 6 6.86 39.64 -12.86
C ALA A 6 7.10 39.70 -11.34
N PHE A 7 6.19 39.13 -10.54
CA PHE A 7 6.33 39.04 -9.09
C PHE A 7 7.54 38.19 -8.69
N LEU A 8 7.70 37.01 -9.30
CA LEU A 8 8.86 36.14 -9.10
C LEU A 8 10.19 36.85 -9.39
N ARG A 9 10.30 37.57 -10.50
CA ARG A 9 11.54 38.30 -10.85
C ARG A 9 11.89 39.40 -9.86
N LYS A 10 10.88 40.00 -9.21
CA LYS A 10 11.07 41.05 -8.19
C LYS A 10 11.19 40.48 -6.77
N ASP A 11 11.03 39.16 -6.59
CA ASP A 11 10.87 38.50 -5.28
C ASP A 11 9.88 39.24 -4.38
N GLU A 12 8.73 39.64 -4.94
CA GLU A 12 7.76 40.42 -4.17
C GLU A 12 6.99 39.52 -3.20
N ARG A 13 7.02 39.81 -1.91
CA ARG A 13 6.33 39.03 -0.87
C ARG A 13 5.21 39.85 -0.26
N SER A 14 4.09 39.92 -0.97
CA SER A 14 2.94 40.76 -0.64
C SER A 14 1.64 39.97 -0.76
N GLU A 15 0.56 40.47 -0.15
CA GLU A 15 -0.77 39.85 -0.25
C GLU A 15 -1.25 39.73 -1.70
N ARG A 16 -0.97 40.73 -2.54
CA ARG A 16 -1.31 40.64 -3.98
C ARG A 16 -0.49 39.58 -4.71
N ALA A 17 0.76 39.35 -4.31
CA ALA A 17 1.56 38.25 -4.87
C ALA A 17 0.97 36.90 -4.46
N LEU A 18 0.48 36.78 -3.22
CA LEU A 18 -0.22 35.58 -2.72
C LEU A 18 -1.47 35.29 -3.55
N GLU A 19 -2.32 36.28 -3.82
CA GLU A 19 -3.50 36.12 -4.69
C GLU A 19 -3.11 35.72 -6.12
N VAL A 20 -2.02 36.28 -6.66
CA VAL A 20 -1.53 35.88 -8.00
C VAL A 20 -1.07 34.43 -8.01
N THR A 21 -0.49 33.90 -6.91
CA THR A 21 -0.19 32.47 -6.83
C THR A 21 -1.45 31.61 -6.83
N LYS A 22 -2.52 32.05 -6.15
CA LYS A 22 -3.82 31.34 -6.14
C LYS A 22 -4.41 31.24 -7.53
N GLU A 23 -4.46 32.34 -8.28
CA GLU A 23 -4.91 32.35 -9.68
C GLU A 23 -4.03 31.47 -10.58
N ALA A 24 -2.71 31.50 -10.40
CA ALA A 24 -1.80 30.67 -11.16
C ALA A 24 -1.97 29.17 -10.88
N ILE A 25 -2.22 28.81 -9.62
CA ILE A 25 -2.49 27.44 -9.20
C ILE A 25 -3.86 26.97 -9.70
N ALA A 26 -4.89 27.81 -9.66
CA ALA A 26 -6.20 27.48 -10.20
C ALA A 26 -6.13 27.17 -11.71
N LEU A 27 -5.31 27.91 -12.47
CA LEU A 27 -5.09 27.66 -13.90
C LEU A 27 -4.25 26.40 -14.17
N ASN A 28 -3.27 26.10 -13.32
CA ASN A 28 -2.45 24.90 -13.43
C ASN A 28 -1.97 24.43 -12.06
N PRO A 29 -2.71 23.51 -11.41
CA PRO A 29 -2.35 22.99 -10.09
C PRO A 29 -1.03 22.22 -10.08
N ALA A 30 -0.51 21.77 -11.24
CA ALA A 30 0.76 21.06 -11.32
C ALA A 30 1.99 22.00 -11.37
N ASN A 31 1.80 23.33 -11.41
CA ASN A 31 2.89 24.30 -11.46
C ASN A 31 3.62 24.39 -10.12
N TYR A 32 4.65 23.56 -9.94
CA TYR A 32 5.45 23.52 -8.71
C TYR A 32 6.14 24.85 -8.37
N THR A 33 6.46 25.68 -9.36
CA THR A 33 7.05 27.02 -9.12
C THR A 33 6.05 27.95 -8.43
N ALA A 34 4.77 27.90 -8.81
CA ALA A 34 3.73 28.68 -8.16
C ALA A 34 3.53 28.25 -6.70
N TRP A 35 3.50 26.94 -6.45
CA TRP A 35 3.40 26.38 -5.09
C TRP A 35 4.60 26.73 -4.20
N HIS A 36 5.82 26.61 -4.72
CA HIS A 36 7.02 26.99 -3.99
C HIS A 36 6.98 28.48 -3.61
N TYR A 37 6.66 29.34 -4.58
CA TYR A 37 6.57 30.77 -4.33
C TYR A 37 5.46 31.13 -3.35
N ARG A 38 4.30 30.46 -3.44
CA ARG A 38 3.21 30.60 -2.46
C ARG A 38 3.70 30.34 -1.05
N ARG A 39 4.43 29.24 -0.82
CA ARG A 39 4.99 28.91 0.51
C ARG A 39 5.95 29.97 1.05
N VAL A 40 6.81 30.52 0.20
CA VAL A 40 7.73 31.61 0.55
C VAL A 40 6.96 32.87 0.95
N ILE A 41 5.91 33.21 0.22
CA ILE A 41 5.06 34.36 0.53
C ILE A 41 4.31 34.15 1.85
N LEU A 42 3.71 32.97 2.06
CA LEU A 42 2.99 32.63 3.30
C LEU A 42 3.89 32.79 4.54
N ASP A 43 5.15 32.35 4.46
CA ASP A 43 6.12 32.53 5.55
C ASP A 43 6.45 34.00 5.80
N ALA A 44 6.75 34.73 4.73
CA ALA A 44 7.16 36.13 4.82
C ALA A 44 6.04 37.01 5.38
N LEU A 45 4.79 36.70 5.07
CA LEU A 45 3.62 37.39 5.56
C LEU A 45 3.17 36.89 6.95
N LYS A 46 3.74 35.80 7.46
CA LYS A 46 3.25 35.09 8.66
C LYS A 46 1.74 34.83 8.56
N ALA A 47 1.32 34.34 7.39
CA ALA A 47 -0.08 34.11 7.07
C ALA A 47 -0.73 33.09 8.01
N ASP A 48 -2.05 33.14 8.10
CA ASP A 48 -2.84 32.16 8.85
C ASP A 48 -2.83 30.79 8.12
N TYR A 49 -2.08 29.84 8.67
CA TYR A 49 -2.01 28.48 8.11
C TYR A 49 -3.31 27.69 8.29
N GLN A 50 -4.24 28.09 9.16
CA GLN A 50 -5.56 27.45 9.22
C GLN A 50 -6.39 27.80 7.99
N ALA A 51 -6.36 29.06 7.56
CA ALA A 51 -6.97 29.49 6.30
C ALA A 51 -6.31 28.79 5.10
N GLU A 52 -4.99 28.62 5.12
CA GLU A 52 -4.28 27.89 4.06
C GLU A 52 -4.62 26.39 4.07
N LEU A 53 -4.84 25.79 5.24
CA LEU A 53 -5.29 24.41 5.36
C LEU A 53 -6.68 24.22 4.74
N ALA A 54 -7.60 25.17 4.96
CA ALA A 54 -8.91 25.16 4.33
C ALA A 54 -8.80 25.25 2.79
N TYR A 55 -7.93 26.14 2.29
CA TYR A 55 -7.68 26.27 0.85
C TYR A 55 -7.13 24.97 0.24
N VAL A 56 -6.09 24.38 0.84
CA VAL A 56 -5.48 23.15 0.31
C VAL A 56 -6.39 21.93 0.47
N THR A 57 -7.29 21.93 1.46
CA THR A 57 -8.33 20.90 1.63
C THR A 57 -9.27 20.90 0.43
N GLN A 58 -9.83 22.05 0.06
CA GLN A 58 -10.71 22.15 -1.11
C GLN A 58 -9.98 21.72 -2.38
N MET A 59 -8.75 22.21 -2.57
CA MET A 59 -7.92 21.83 -3.71
C MET A 59 -7.67 20.31 -3.81
N ALA A 60 -7.47 19.65 -2.66
CA ALA A 60 -7.22 18.21 -2.60
C ALA A 60 -8.48 17.40 -2.89
N MET A 61 -9.66 17.85 -2.45
CA MET A 61 -10.94 17.24 -2.83
C MET A 61 -11.18 17.35 -4.35
N ASP A 62 -10.92 18.53 -4.93
CA ASP A 62 -11.17 18.78 -6.35
C ASP A 62 -10.14 18.09 -7.26
N ASN A 63 -8.89 17.94 -6.79
CA ASN A 63 -7.76 17.43 -7.58
C ASN A 63 -6.93 16.40 -6.79
N PRO A 64 -7.51 15.27 -6.38
CA PRO A 64 -6.90 14.36 -5.42
C PRO A 64 -5.70 13.57 -5.97
N LYS A 65 -5.40 13.70 -7.27
CA LYS A 65 -4.28 13.04 -7.97
C LYS A 65 -3.13 13.99 -8.33
N ASN A 66 -3.08 15.17 -7.69
CA ASN A 66 -2.03 16.15 -7.93
C ASN A 66 -0.93 16.13 -6.85
N TYR A 67 0.30 15.86 -7.25
CA TYR A 67 1.46 15.78 -6.34
C TYR A 67 1.70 17.06 -5.52
N GLN A 68 1.57 18.22 -6.14
CA GLN A 68 1.92 19.49 -5.51
C GLN A 68 0.95 19.87 -4.39
N ILE A 69 -0.33 19.52 -4.54
CA ILE A 69 -1.36 19.76 -3.51
C ILE A 69 -1.05 18.97 -2.25
N TRP A 70 -0.81 17.65 -2.38
CA TRP A 70 -0.46 16.80 -1.24
C TRP A 70 0.83 17.24 -0.56
N HIS A 71 1.86 17.57 -1.34
CA HIS A 71 3.10 18.09 -0.77
C HIS A 71 2.90 19.43 -0.05
N HIS A 72 2.08 20.32 -0.61
CA HIS A 72 1.76 21.60 0.03
C HIS A 72 0.99 21.40 1.33
N ARG A 73 0.02 20.47 1.35
CA ARG A 73 -0.71 20.10 2.57
C ARG A 73 0.25 19.63 3.67
N GLN A 74 1.22 18.77 3.34
CA GLN A 74 2.23 18.34 4.32
C GLN A 74 2.95 19.52 4.96
N VAL A 75 3.39 20.49 4.15
CA VAL A 75 4.06 21.69 4.67
C VAL A 75 3.14 22.52 5.57
N VAL A 76 1.87 22.69 5.18
CA VAL A 76 0.89 23.43 5.98
C VAL A 76 0.66 22.75 7.34
N VAL A 77 0.48 21.43 7.34
CA VAL A 77 0.30 20.63 8.56
C VAL A 77 1.54 20.69 9.46
N GLU A 78 2.75 20.62 8.88
CA GLU A 78 4.00 20.79 9.64
C GLU A 78 4.13 22.18 10.27
N ARG A 79 3.71 23.24 9.58
CA ARG A 79 3.74 24.61 10.11
C ARG A 79 2.70 24.86 11.19
N LEU A 80 1.54 24.19 11.09
CA LEU A 80 0.53 24.20 12.14
C LEU A 80 0.95 23.37 13.36
N GLY A 81 1.74 22.32 13.15
CA GLY A 81 2.08 21.35 14.20
C GLY A 81 0.90 20.48 14.63
N ASP A 82 -0.20 20.48 13.87
CA ASP A 82 -1.46 19.81 14.20
C ASP A 82 -1.88 18.87 13.06
N ALA A 83 -1.91 17.56 13.36
CA ALA A 83 -2.35 16.53 12.44
C ALA A 83 -3.68 15.87 12.87
N SER A 84 -4.40 16.46 13.83
CA SER A 84 -5.60 15.87 14.46
C SER A 84 -6.71 15.52 13.46
N LYS A 85 -6.84 16.29 12.38
CA LYS A 85 -7.87 16.12 11.34
C LYS A 85 -7.39 15.32 10.12
N GLU A 86 -6.11 14.98 10.04
CA GLU A 86 -5.54 14.44 8.80
C GLU A 86 -6.02 13.02 8.49
N LEU A 87 -6.19 12.18 9.52
CA LEU A 87 -6.67 10.81 9.32
C LEU A 87 -8.15 10.77 8.92
N GLU A 88 -8.95 11.72 9.40
CA GLU A 88 -10.36 11.90 9.01
C GLU A 88 -10.45 12.39 7.56
N PHE A 89 -9.73 13.47 7.23
CA PHE A 89 -9.68 14.02 5.87
C PHE A 89 -9.21 12.98 4.84
N VAL A 90 -8.14 12.24 5.14
CA VAL A 90 -7.70 11.15 4.25
C VAL A 90 -8.75 10.04 4.16
N GLY A 91 -9.47 9.78 5.25
CA GLY A 91 -10.59 8.85 5.27
C GLY A 91 -11.66 9.23 4.24
N GLU A 92 -12.07 10.50 4.20
CA GLU A 92 -13.04 11.02 3.22
C GLU A 92 -12.55 10.83 1.78
N ILE A 93 -11.29 11.19 1.48
CA ILE A 93 -10.71 10.98 0.14
C ILE A 93 -10.70 9.50 -0.26
N LEU A 94 -10.44 8.60 0.69
CA LEU A 94 -10.41 7.16 0.45
C LEU A 94 -11.81 6.54 0.37
N GLU A 95 -12.85 7.20 0.88
CA GLU A 95 -14.23 6.80 0.65
C GLU A 95 -14.66 7.06 -0.80
N GLU A 96 -14.13 8.11 -1.45
CA GLU A 96 -14.35 8.40 -2.88
C GLU A 96 -13.43 7.57 -3.80
N ASP A 97 -12.14 7.47 -3.49
CA ASP A 97 -11.16 6.65 -4.24
C ASP A 97 -10.29 5.86 -3.26
N ALA A 98 -10.76 4.67 -2.90
CA ALA A 98 -10.10 3.75 -1.96
C ALA A 98 -8.69 3.31 -2.36
N LYS A 99 -8.29 3.58 -3.61
CA LYS A 99 -6.96 3.24 -4.16
C LYS A 99 -6.13 4.47 -4.46
N ASN A 100 -6.54 5.66 -4.02
CA ASN A 100 -5.76 6.88 -4.22
C ASN A 100 -4.38 6.77 -3.57
N TYR A 101 -3.34 6.69 -4.41
CA TYR A 101 -1.96 6.50 -3.96
C TYR A 101 -1.43 7.66 -3.11
N HIS A 102 -1.82 8.89 -3.44
CA HIS A 102 -1.38 10.07 -2.70
C HIS A 102 -2.00 10.13 -1.31
N ALA A 103 -3.29 9.80 -1.19
CA ALA A 103 -3.99 9.73 0.08
C ALA A 103 -3.35 8.68 1.00
N TRP A 104 -3.06 7.48 0.49
CA TRP A 104 -2.34 6.45 1.24
C TRP A 104 -0.93 6.87 1.66
N SER A 105 -0.17 7.49 0.75
CA SER A 105 1.17 8.00 1.05
C SER A 105 1.14 9.08 2.14
N HIS A 106 0.19 10.01 2.05
CA HIS A 106 -0.04 11.05 3.04
C HIS A 106 -0.43 10.46 4.39
N ARG A 107 -1.35 9.49 4.42
CA ARG A 107 -1.75 8.77 5.64
C ARG A 107 -0.55 8.17 6.36
N GLN A 108 0.30 7.43 5.64
CA GLN A 108 1.49 6.81 6.22
C GLN A 108 2.49 7.86 6.72
N TRP A 109 2.65 8.97 6.01
CA TRP A 109 3.48 10.07 6.47
C TRP A 109 2.95 10.68 7.78
N VAL A 110 1.65 10.97 7.88
CA VAL A 110 1.00 11.48 9.09
C VAL A 110 1.21 10.52 10.26
N ILE A 111 0.93 9.23 10.06
CA ILE A 111 1.06 8.21 11.11
C ILE A 111 2.50 8.14 11.61
N ARG A 112 3.49 8.10 10.72
CA ARG A 112 4.91 8.06 11.12
C ARG A 112 5.34 9.32 11.85
N LYS A 113 4.93 10.49 11.38
CA LYS A 113 5.43 11.78 11.90
C LYS A 113 4.78 12.17 13.23
N TRP A 114 3.51 11.83 13.44
CA TRP A 114 2.77 12.15 14.68
C TRP A 114 2.51 10.94 15.59
N GLY A 115 2.98 9.74 15.22
CA GLY A 115 2.84 8.54 16.06
C GLY A 115 1.41 8.01 16.17
N LEU A 116 0.56 8.26 15.18
CA LEU A 116 -0.88 7.96 15.22
C LEU A 116 -1.21 6.50 14.83
N TRP A 117 -0.63 5.52 15.52
CA TRP A 117 -0.72 4.10 15.16
C TRP A 117 -1.93 3.36 15.73
N GLU A 118 -2.45 3.80 16.88
CA GLU A 118 -3.36 3.05 17.76
C GLU A 118 -4.60 2.48 17.06
N ASN A 119 -5.20 3.22 16.12
CA ASN A 119 -6.45 2.86 15.46
C ASN A 119 -6.26 2.35 14.01
N GLU A 120 -5.02 2.22 13.54
CA GLU A 120 -4.78 1.97 12.12
C GLU A 120 -5.11 0.53 11.70
N LEU A 121 -4.90 -0.46 12.58
CA LEU A 121 -5.34 -1.83 12.32
C LEU A 121 -6.87 -1.94 12.20
N ALA A 122 -7.60 -1.23 13.07
CA ALA A 122 -9.06 -1.18 13.02
C ALA A 122 -9.55 -0.52 11.72
N TYR A 123 -8.85 0.53 11.26
CA TYR A 123 -9.12 1.16 9.97
C TYR A 123 -8.87 0.20 8.79
N CYS A 124 -7.76 -0.53 8.78
CA CYS A 124 -7.50 -1.59 7.81
C CYS A 124 -8.61 -2.64 7.80
N GLU A 125 -9.09 -3.07 8.97
CA GLU A 125 -10.17 -4.04 9.06
C GLU A 125 -11.50 -3.50 8.55
N LYS A 126 -11.85 -2.23 8.85
CA LYS A 126 -13.02 -1.56 8.26
C LYS A 126 -12.94 -1.65 6.73
N LEU A 127 -11.82 -1.25 6.13
CA LEU A 127 -11.67 -1.24 4.66
C LEU A 127 -11.71 -2.64 4.05
N LEU A 128 -11.05 -3.62 4.67
CA LEU A 128 -11.07 -5.02 4.20
C LEU A 128 -12.44 -5.67 4.37
N SER A 129 -13.27 -5.19 5.31
CA SER A 129 -14.66 -5.64 5.44
C SER A 129 -15.55 -5.10 4.30
N LEU A 130 -15.24 -3.92 3.77
CA LEU A 130 -15.95 -3.29 2.65
C LEU A 130 -15.49 -3.90 1.31
N ASP A 131 -14.18 -4.02 1.10
CA ASP A 131 -13.59 -4.69 -0.06
C ASP A 131 -12.34 -5.47 0.34
N ILE A 132 -12.51 -6.79 0.43
CA ILE A 132 -11.41 -7.70 0.76
C ILE A 132 -10.33 -7.78 -0.32
N ARG A 133 -10.61 -7.32 -1.56
CA ARG A 133 -9.64 -7.24 -2.66
C ARG A 133 -8.93 -5.89 -2.73
N ASN A 134 -9.15 -5.01 -1.76
CA ASN A 134 -8.44 -3.73 -1.70
C ASN A 134 -6.96 -3.96 -1.31
N ASN A 135 -6.10 -4.07 -2.32
CA ASN A 135 -4.67 -4.27 -2.13
C ASN A 135 -4.00 -3.14 -1.33
N SER A 136 -4.50 -1.90 -1.41
CA SER A 136 -3.96 -0.78 -0.64
C SER A 136 -4.23 -0.95 0.85
N ALA A 137 -5.39 -1.49 1.23
CA ALA A 137 -5.71 -1.81 2.64
C ALA A 137 -4.84 -2.96 3.18
N TRP A 138 -4.56 -3.98 2.37
CA TRP A 138 -3.60 -5.05 2.72
C TRP A 138 -2.17 -4.51 2.88
N ASN A 139 -1.74 -3.64 1.96
CA ASN A 139 -0.44 -2.97 2.06
C ASN A 139 -0.35 -2.09 3.31
N GLN A 140 -1.41 -1.36 3.65
CA GLN A 140 -1.46 -0.58 4.87
C GLN A 140 -1.38 -1.46 6.11
N ARG A 141 -2.08 -2.60 6.11
CA ARG A 141 -1.99 -3.55 7.21
C ARG A 141 -0.57 -4.08 7.40
N TYR A 142 0.14 -4.35 6.29
CA TYR A 142 1.55 -4.76 6.35
C TYR A 142 2.42 -3.64 6.92
N PHE A 143 2.19 -2.40 6.49
CA PHE A 143 2.89 -1.23 7.02
C PHE A 143 2.74 -1.09 8.55
N VAL A 144 1.54 -1.34 9.10
CA VAL A 144 1.32 -1.32 10.55
C VAL A 144 1.98 -2.51 11.25
N ALA A 145 1.81 -3.73 10.75
CA ALA A 145 2.45 -4.92 11.32
C ALA A 145 3.99 -4.83 11.28
N ALA A 146 4.55 -4.23 10.23
CA ALA A 146 5.98 -3.98 10.11
C ALA A 146 6.48 -2.95 11.12
N HIS A 147 5.66 -1.95 11.47
CA HIS A 147 5.99 -0.98 12.52
C HIS A 147 6.02 -1.62 13.91
N GLU A 148 5.12 -2.57 14.21
CA GLU A 148 5.11 -3.32 15.46
C GLU A 148 6.35 -4.22 15.63
N GLY A 149 7.13 -4.40 14.56
CA GLY A 149 8.25 -5.34 14.50
C GLY A 149 7.72 -6.74 14.27
N LEU A 150 7.96 -7.28 13.06
CA LEU A 150 7.56 -8.62 12.59
C LEU A 150 8.22 -9.74 13.43
N SER A 151 7.92 -9.76 14.71
CA SER A 151 8.23 -10.82 15.67
C SER A 151 7.40 -12.05 15.31
N LYS A 152 7.79 -13.22 15.85
CA LYS A 152 7.04 -14.46 15.59
C LYS A 152 5.59 -14.34 16.06
N GLU A 153 5.36 -13.64 17.15
CA GLU A 153 4.03 -13.40 17.72
C GLU A 153 3.17 -12.54 16.77
N VAL A 154 3.73 -11.45 16.24
CA VAL A 154 3.03 -10.58 15.27
C VAL A 154 2.78 -11.35 13.97
N ILE A 155 3.78 -12.08 13.47
CA ILE A 155 3.65 -12.88 12.25
C ILE A 155 2.56 -13.95 12.43
N SER A 156 2.54 -14.68 13.54
CA SER A 156 1.50 -15.69 13.81
C SER A 156 0.11 -15.07 13.82
N ARG A 157 -0.08 -13.91 14.47
CA ARG A 157 -1.35 -13.17 14.44
C ARG A 157 -1.76 -12.81 13.01
N GLU A 158 -0.82 -12.34 12.19
CA GLU A 158 -1.11 -11.94 10.81
C GLU A 158 -1.32 -13.12 9.86
N ILE A 159 -0.68 -14.27 10.10
CA ILE A 159 -0.96 -15.52 9.41
C ILE A 159 -2.41 -15.95 9.68
N ASP A 160 -2.82 -15.99 10.95
CA ASP A 160 -4.18 -16.35 11.34
C ASP A 160 -5.21 -15.42 10.70
N PHE A 161 -4.93 -14.10 10.73
CA PHE A 161 -5.76 -13.12 10.07
C PHE A 161 -5.87 -13.40 8.56
N ALA A 162 -4.75 -13.57 7.86
CA ALA A 162 -4.72 -13.80 6.42
C ALA A 162 -5.46 -15.10 6.04
N ILE A 163 -5.20 -16.19 6.76
CA ILE A 163 -5.88 -17.49 6.57
C ILE A 163 -7.39 -17.34 6.76
N SER A 164 -7.84 -16.58 7.77
CA SER A 164 -9.27 -16.33 8.00
C SER A 164 -9.94 -15.64 6.80
N LYS A 165 -9.22 -14.71 6.14
CA LYS A 165 -9.73 -14.00 4.97
C LYS A 165 -9.64 -14.84 3.69
N ILE A 166 -8.53 -15.57 3.48
CA ILE A 166 -8.37 -16.53 2.38
C ILE A 166 -9.49 -17.57 2.42
N SER A 167 -9.86 -18.06 3.60
CA SER A 167 -10.94 -19.04 3.76
C SER A 167 -12.31 -18.56 3.26
N ARG A 168 -12.53 -17.24 3.25
CA ARG A 168 -13.75 -16.63 2.71
C ARG A 168 -13.63 -16.29 1.23
N THR A 169 -12.43 -15.98 0.75
CA THR A 169 -12.15 -15.66 -0.66
C THR A 169 -10.86 -16.33 -1.15
N PRO A 170 -10.91 -17.63 -1.50
CA PRO A 170 -9.70 -18.38 -1.85
C PRO A 170 -8.93 -17.82 -3.06
N ASN A 171 -9.63 -17.26 -4.03
CA ASN A 171 -9.03 -16.67 -5.25
C ASN A 171 -8.73 -15.17 -5.11
N ASN A 172 -8.61 -14.65 -3.89
CA ASN A 172 -8.16 -13.28 -3.67
C ASN A 172 -6.64 -13.23 -3.50
N GLU A 173 -5.95 -12.87 -4.58
CA GLU A 173 -4.50 -12.80 -4.61
C GLU A 173 -3.90 -11.87 -3.53
N SER A 174 -4.56 -10.74 -3.21
CA SER A 174 -4.03 -9.79 -2.21
C SER A 174 -3.85 -10.43 -0.82
N ALA A 175 -4.73 -11.34 -0.42
CA ALA A 175 -4.62 -12.01 0.88
C ALA A 175 -3.46 -13.02 0.90
N TRP A 176 -3.21 -13.71 -0.21
CA TRP A 176 -2.06 -14.60 -0.38
C TRP A 176 -0.74 -13.83 -0.43
N ASN A 177 -0.70 -12.75 -1.20
CA ASN A 177 0.47 -11.87 -1.27
C ASN A 177 0.79 -11.25 0.09
N TYR A 178 -0.23 -10.92 0.89
CA TYR A 178 -0.06 -10.46 2.26
C TYR A 178 0.52 -11.56 3.16
N LEU A 179 -0.05 -12.78 3.13
CA LEU A 179 0.43 -13.92 3.89
C LEU A 179 1.91 -14.21 3.62
N LEU A 180 2.30 -14.26 2.35
CA LEU A 180 3.69 -14.49 1.95
C LEU A 180 4.58 -13.28 2.25
N GLY A 181 4.02 -12.06 2.21
CA GLY A 181 4.71 -10.82 2.53
C GLY A 181 5.16 -10.73 3.98
N VAL A 182 4.30 -11.08 4.94
CA VAL A 182 4.63 -11.01 6.38
C VAL A 182 5.69 -12.02 6.79
N ILE A 183 5.84 -13.11 6.06
CA ILE A 183 6.86 -14.15 6.30
C ILE A 183 8.10 -14.03 5.40
N LYS A 184 8.21 -13.00 4.55
CA LYS A 184 9.23 -12.93 3.48
C LYS A 184 10.68 -13.16 3.93
N ASN A 185 11.01 -12.80 5.18
CA ASN A 185 12.35 -12.95 5.75
C ASN A 185 12.49 -14.18 6.66
N HIS A 186 11.47 -15.05 6.67
CA HIS A 186 11.40 -16.28 7.44
C HIS A 186 11.25 -17.47 6.52
N LYS A 187 11.59 -18.62 7.07
CA LYS A 187 11.36 -19.91 6.42
C LYS A 187 9.90 -20.31 6.58
N LEU A 188 9.27 -20.86 5.53
CA LEU A 188 7.91 -21.42 5.59
C LEU A 188 7.83 -22.55 6.62
N SER A 189 8.91 -23.30 6.80
CA SER A 189 9.02 -24.34 7.83
C SER A 189 8.89 -23.83 9.27
N GLU A 190 9.11 -22.52 9.52
CA GLU A 190 8.87 -21.91 10.84
C GLU A 190 7.37 -21.76 11.15
N PHE A 191 6.51 -21.81 10.14
CA PHE A 191 5.06 -21.65 10.27
C PHE A 191 4.30 -22.81 9.60
N PRO A 192 4.35 -24.04 10.18
CA PRO A 192 3.75 -25.24 9.58
C PRO A 192 2.26 -25.13 9.27
N ILE A 193 1.55 -24.25 10.00
CA ILE A 193 0.12 -23.97 9.78
C ILE A 193 -0.20 -23.60 8.33
N ILE A 194 0.71 -22.90 7.64
CA ILE A 194 0.53 -22.51 6.22
C ILE A 194 0.50 -23.76 5.33
N GLN A 195 1.49 -24.64 5.49
CA GLN A 195 1.56 -25.87 4.73
C GLN A 195 0.35 -26.77 5.03
N THR A 196 0.02 -27.00 6.31
CA THR A 196 -1.13 -27.82 6.70
C THR A 196 -2.44 -27.26 6.12
N PHE A 197 -2.66 -25.96 6.23
CA PHE A 197 -3.82 -25.29 5.63
C PHE A 197 -3.87 -25.52 4.12
N CYS A 198 -2.78 -25.27 3.39
CA CYS A 198 -2.76 -25.47 1.94
C CYS A 198 -2.97 -26.94 1.55
N GLN A 199 -2.42 -27.91 2.29
CA GLN A 199 -2.62 -29.34 2.04
C GLN A 199 -4.09 -29.73 2.19
N GLU A 200 -4.75 -29.27 3.26
CA GLU A 200 -6.18 -29.51 3.47
C GLU A 200 -7.03 -28.89 2.35
N LYS A 201 -6.66 -27.70 1.89
CA LYS A 201 -7.45 -26.96 0.88
C LYS A 201 -7.15 -27.38 -0.56
N ALA A 202 -6.03 -28.04 -0.84
CA ALA A 202 -5.67 -28.46 -2.20
C ALA A 202 -6.70 -29.38 -2.86
N THR A 203 -7.38 -30.22 -2.06
CA THR A 203 -8.45 -31.11 -2.55
C THR A 203 -9.81 -30.42 -2.63
N LEU A 204 -10.05 -29.42 -1.79
CA LEU A 204 -11.33 -28.71 -1.70
C LEU A 204 -11.43 -27.56 -2.71
N TRP A 205 -10.33 -26.85 -2.96
CA TRP A 205 -10.26 -25.66 -3.80
C TRP A 205 -9.45 -25.94 -5.06
N VAL A 206 -9.89 -26.94 -5.82
CA VAL A 206 -9.19 -27.46 -7.01
C VAL A 206 -8.91 -26.42 -8.09
N ALA A 207 -9.66 -25.31 -8.10
CA ALA A 207 -9.51 -24.20 -9.05
C ALA A 207 -8.68 -23.02 -8.51
N CYS A 208 -8.04 -23.15 -7.34
CA CYS A 208 -7.26 -22.08 -6.73
C CYS A 208 -5.75 -22.29 -6.98
N PRO A 209 -5.13 -21.50 -7.88
CA PRO A 209 -3.70 -21.67 -8.18
C PRO A 209 -2.81 -21.31 -7.00
N HIS A 210 -3.24 -20.37 -6.14
CA HIS A 210 -2.45 -19.90 -5.01
C HIS A 210 -2.13 -21.01 -3.99
N VAL A 211 -3.08 -21.94 -3.76
CA VAL A 211 -2.86 -23.08 -2.86
C VAL A 211 -1.70 -23.94 -3.34
N LEU A 212 -1.70 -24.31 -4.62
CA LEU A 212 -0.64 -25.14 -5.19
C LEU A 212 0.68 -24.38 -5.30
N SER A 213 0.63 -23.08 -5.66
CA SER A 213 1.81 -22.20 -5.69
C SER A 213 2.51 -22.18 -4.33
N THR A 214 1.77 -21.97 -3.24
CA THR A 214 2.34 -21.97 -1.89
C THR A 214 2.86 -23.35 -1.46
N LEU A 215 2.19 -24.44 -1.84
CA LEU A 215 2.69 -25.80 -1.56
C LEU A 215 3.99 -26.11 -2.29
N VAL A 216 4.16 -25.64 -3.53
CA VAL A 216 5.43 -25.78 -4.27
C VAL A 216 6.58 -25.16 -3.48
N GLU A 217 6.39 -23.95 -2.93
CA GLU A 217 7.41 -23.29 -2.11
C GLU A 217 7.69 -24.04 -0.81
N CYS A 218 6.64 -24.51 -0.10
CA CYS A 218 6.80 -25.27 1.14
C CYS A 218 7.58 -26.58 0.92
N TYR A 219 7.29 -27.29 -0.17
CA TYR A 219 7.90 -28.58 -0.49
C TYR A 219 9.32 -28.45 -1.03
N GLU A 220 9.63 -27.37 -1.73
CA GLU A 220 11.00 -27.09 -2.12
C GLU A 220 11.87 -26.79 -0.90
N GLU A 221 11.39 -25.99 0.06
CA GLU A 221 12.17 -25.62 1.23
C GLU A 221 12.56 -26.83 2.10
N SER A 222 11.75 -27.89 2.11
CA SER A 222 12.04 -29.09 2.90
C SER A 222 13.20 -29.92 2.34
N GLN A 223 13.55 -29.75 1.05
CA GLN A 223 14.62 -30.50 0.37
C GLN A 223 14.46 -32.03 0.45
N GLU A 224 13.23 -32.51 0.66
CA GLU A 224 12.92 -33.94 0.71
C GLU A 224 12.55 -34.42 -0.70
N THR A 225 13.21 -35.47 -1.20
CA THR A 225 13.03 -35.95 -2.57
C THR A 225 11.57 -36.24 -2.93
N ASP A 226 10.78 -36.79 -2.00
CA ASP A 226 9.37 -37.10 -2.25
C ASP A 226 8.48 -35.84 -2.28
N LYS A 227 8.77 -34.84 -1.45
CA LYS A 227 8.08 -33.54 -1.50
C LYS A 227 8.45 -32.76 -2.76
N LEU A 228 9.71 -32.81 -3.21
CA LEU A 228 10.12 -32.22 -4.47
C LEU A 228 9.38 -32.84 -5.67
N LYS A 229 9.18 -34.17 -5.68
CA LYS A 229 8.34 -34.84 -6.70
C LYS A 229 6.89 -34.32 -6.65
N GLN A 230 6.31 -34.17 -5.47
CA GLN A 230 4.96 -33.60 -5.31
C GLN A 230 4.89 -32.14 -5.80
N ALA A 231 5.93 -31.33 -5.55
CA ALA A 231 6.02 -29.96 -6.05
C ALA A 231 6.05 -29.95 -7.59
N VAL A 232 6.79 -30.86 -8.22
CA VAL A 232 6.80 -31.04 -9.69
C VAL A 232 5.40 -31.37 -10.23
N GLU A 233 4.64 -32.25 -9.55
CA GLU A 233 3.26 -32.57 -9.91
C GLU A 233 2.32 -31.35 -9.77
N HIS A 234 2.51 -30.53 -8.74
CA HIS A 234 1.77 -29.29 -8.55
C HIS A 234 2.07 -28.27 -9.66
N CYS A 235 3.34 -28.12 -10.06
CA CYS A 235 3.70 -27.29 -11.22
C CYS A 235 3.02 -27.77 -12.50
N GLU A 236 2.92 -29.09 -12.73
CA GLU A 236 2.21 -29.62 -13.91
C GLU A 236 0.73 -29.24 -13.93
N LYS A 237 0.05 -29.31 -12.77
CA LYS A 237 -1.35 -28.86 -12.64
C LYS A 237 -1.50 -27.36 -12.90
N LEU A 238 -0.54 -26.56 -12.43
CA LEU A 238 -0.51 -25.11 -12.66
C LEU A 238 -0.32 -24.78 -14.14
N ILE A 239 0.61 -25.46 -14.82
CA ILE A 239 0.89 -25.32 -16.26
C ILE A 239 -0.34 -25.63 -17.11
N THR A 240 -1.00 -26.75 -16.80
CA THR A 240 -2.07 -27.29 -17.67
C THR A 240 -3.36 -26.50 -17.54
N ASN A 241 -3.84 -26.29 -16.32
CA ASN A 241 -5.26 -25.96 -16.11
C ASN A 241 -5.53 -24.79 -15.15
N LEU A 242 -4.55 -24.34 -14.35
CA LEU A 242 -4.83 -23.41 -13.23
C LEU A 242 -4.19 -22.03 -13.36
N ASP A 243 -3.05 -21.91 -14.02
CA ASP A 243 -2.35 -20.63 -14.19
C ASP A 243 -1.63 -20.53 -15.53
N GLN A 244 -2.43 -20.56 -16.60
CA GLN A 244 -1.94 -20.50 -17.98
C GLN A 244 -1.23 -19.17 -18.31
N MET A 245 -1.60 -18.08 -17.62
CA MET A 245 -0.95 -16.78 -17.79
C MET A 245 0.54 -16.83 -17.41
N HIS A 246 0.88 -17.60 -16.37
CA HIS A 246 2.26 -17.81 -15.92
C HIS A 246 2.85 -19.15 -16.42
N HIS A 247 2.34 -19.73 -17.51
CA HIS A 247 2.81 -21.00 -18.07
C HIS A 247 4.34 -21.09 -18.18
N LYS A 248 4.99 -20.06 -18.75
CA LYS A 248 6.46 -20.05 -18.91
C LYS A 248 7.20 -20.08 -17.58
N TYR A 249 6.68 -19.37 -16.57
CA TYR A 249 7.24 -19.38 -15.23
C TYR A 249 7.13 -20.78 -14.60
N TRP A 250 5.96 -21.41 -14.68
CA TRP A 250 5.77 -22.74 -14.10
C TRP A 250 6.56 -23.84 -14.82
N VAL A 251 6.72 -23.76 -16.15
CA VAL A 251 7.61 -24.66 -16.91
C VAL A 251 9.06 -24.51 -16.45
N TRP A 252 9.54 -23.28 -16.31
CA TRP A 252 10.88 -23.01 -15.76
C TRP A 252 11.01 -23.55 -14.33
N ARG A 253 10.04 -23.26 -13.46
CA ARG A 253 10.05 -23.67 -12.06
C ARG A 253 10.11 -25.19 -11.91
N LYS A 254 9.29 -25.91 -12.68
CA LYS A 254 9.30 -27.38 -12.76
C LYS A 254 10.69 -27.91 -13.15
N ALA A 255 11.35 -27.28 -14.12
CA ALA A 255 12.67 -27.69 -14.57
C ALA A 255 13.74 -27.50 -13.47
N GLU A 256 13.69 -26.42 -12.69
CA GLU A 256 14.60 -26.21 -11.56
C GLU A 256 14.41 -27.26 -10.46
N LEU A 257 13.16 -27.58 -10.10
CA LEU A 257 12.87 -28.63 -9.11
C LEU A 257 13.39 -30.01 -9.57
N LEU A 258 13.27 -30.33 -10.87
CA LEU A 258 13.78 -31.58 -11.43
C LEU A 258 15.32 -31.67 -11.41
N LYS A 259 16.04 -30.55 -11.38
CA LYS A 259 17.51 -30.57 -11.20
C LYS A 259 17.85 -30.95 -9.76
N GLN A 260 17.17 -30.36 -8.77
CA GLN A 260 17.37 -30.65 -7.35
C GLN A 260 17.09 -32.11 -6.98
N ILE A 261 16.20 -32.79 -7.68
CA ILE A 261 15.90 -34.23 -7.45
C ILE A 261 17.03 -35.15 -7.96
N LYS A 262 17.82 -34.70 -8.95
CA LYS A 262 18.86 -35.50 -9.60
C LYS A 262 20.24 -35.38 -8.93
N GLU A 263 20.40 -34.38 -8.07
CA GLU A 263 21.58 -34.16 -7.21
C GLU A 263 21.49 -35.02 -5.94
#